data_AF-A0A6N6PZI4-F1
#
_entry.id   AF-A0A6N6PZI4-F1
#
_cell.length_a   1.000
_cell.length_b   1.000
_cell.length_c   1.000
_cell.angle_alpha   90.00
_cell.angle_beta   90.00
_cell.angle_gamma   90.00
#
_symmetry.space_group_name_H-M   'P 1'
#
loop_
_entity.id
_entity.type
_entity.pdbx_description
1 polymer ?
#
loop_
_entity_poly.entity_id
_entity_poly.type
_entity_poly.pdbx_seq_one_letter_code
_entity_poly.pdbx_strand_id
1 'polypeptide(L)' 'MLGLAITSVVYAVVGLVTFLVCFLVLDKLTPGELWKELVEKRNTAVAIFFGFLALGMSLIIAACLHG' A
#
# COMPACT_ATOMS: atom_id res chain seq x y z
N MET A 1 29.15 8.25 -5.35
CA MET A 1 28.56 6.98 -4.88
C MET A 1 27.66 7.17 -3.66
N LEU A 2 28.09 7.86 -2.59
CA LEU A 2 27.26 8.05 -1.38
C LEU A 2 25.98 8.88 -1.61
N GLY A 3 26.04 9.92 -2.43
CA GLY A 3 24.88 10.80 -2.70
C GLY A 3 23.70 10.10 -3.38
N LEU A 4 23.96 9.13 -4.26
CA LEU A 4 22.92 8.35 -4.95
C LEU A 4 22.15 7.45 -3.98
N ALA A 5 22.86 6.80 -3.04
CA ALA A 5 22.24 5.92 -2.05
C ALA A 5 21.28 6.69 -1.12
N ILE A 6 21.66 7.91 -0.72
CA ILE A 6 20.81 8.76 0.13
C ILE A 6 19.53 9.13 -0.62
N THR A 7 19.64 9.54 -1.89
CA THR A 7 18.48 9.88 -2.71
C THR A 7 17.56 8.68 -2.91
N SER A 8 18.10 7.49 -3.21
CA SER A 8 17.31 6.26 -3.36
C SER A 8 16.56 5.88 -2.08
N VAL A 9 17.20 6.01 -0.93
CA VAL A 9 16.57 5.76 0.38
C VAL A 9 15.44 6.75 0.63
N VAL A 10 15.65 8.04 0.33
CA VAL A 10 14.61 9.07 0.48
C VAL A 10 13.40 8.76 -0.41
N TYR A 11 13.59 8.42 -1.68
CA TYR A 11 12.48 8.06 -2.57
C TYR A 11 11.76 6.78 -2.15
N ALA A 12 12.49 5.78 -1.64
CA ALA A 12 11.89 4.56 -1.09
C ALA A 12 10.99 4.87 0.12
N VAL A 13 11.45 5.75 1.01
CA VAL A 13 10.66 6.20 2.18
C VAL A 13 9.44 6.99 1.74
N VAL A 14 9.56 7.88 0.76
CA VAL A 14 8.43 8.64 0.22
C VAL A 14 7.37 7.71 -0.39
N GLY A 15 7.79 6.70 -1.16
CA GLY A 15 6.89 5.69 -1.70
C GLY A 15 6.17 4.89 -0.61
N LEU A 16 6.89 4.49 0.44
CA LEU A 16 6.32 3.76 1.57
C LEU A 16 5.30 4.61 2.35
N VAL A 17 5.62 5.87 2.63
CA VAL A 17 4.69 6.79 3.32
C VAL A 17 3.44 7.01 2.49
N THR A 18 3.58 7.21 1.17
CA THR A 18 2.46 7.37 0.25
C THR A 18 1.56 6.13 0.23
N PHE A 19 2.17 4.94 0.19
CA PHE A 19 1.46 3.66 0.26
C PHE A 19 0.61 3.55 1.53
N LEU A 20 1.19 3.87 2.69
CA LEU A 20 0.48 3.84 3.98
C LEU A 20 -0.69 4.83 4.03
N VAL A 21 -0.51 6.04 3.49
CA VAL A 21 -1.59 7.05 3.45
C VAL A 21 -2.73 6.58 2.55
N CYS A 22 -2.44 6.10 1.35
CA CYS A 22 -3.46 5.53 0.44
C CYS A 22 -4.19 4.36 1.08
N PHE A 23 -3.47 3.47 1.75
CA PHE A 23 -4.03 2.35 2.47
C PHE A 23 -5.03 2.78 3.54
N LEU A 24 -4.67 3.76 4.38
CA LEU A 24 -5.55 4.28 5.43
C LEU A 24 -6.81 4.95 4.84
N VAL A 25 -6.65 5.66 3.72
CA VAL A 25 -7.78 6.27 3.00
C VAL A 25 -8.71 5.20 2.45
N LEU A 26 -8.17 4.13 1.86
CA LEU A 26 -8.97 3.02 1.34
C LEU A 26 -9.66 2.20 2.43
N ASP A 27 -8.99 1.97 3.56
CA ASP A 27 -9.56 1.28 4.71
C ASP A 27 -10.77 2.05 5.26
N LYS A 28 -10.67 3.39 5.32
CA LYS A 28 -11.81 4.26 5.65
C LYS A 28 -12.91 4.26 4.60
N LEU A 29 -12.55 4.17 3.31
CA LEU A 29 -13.50 4.17 2.20
C LEU A 29 -14.26 2.86 2.08
N THR A 30 -13.65 1.74 2.48
CA THR A 30 -14.23 0.40 2.38
C THR A 30 -15.12 0.17 3.61
N PRO A 31 -16.45 0.38 3.51
CA PRO A 31 -17.34 0.28 4.65
C PRO A 31 -17.67 -1.21 4.84
N GLY A 32 -16.99 -1.80 5.80
CA GLY A 32 -17.09 -3.20 6.19
C GLY A 32 -15.89 -3.41 7.09
N GLU A 33 -16.07 -3.97 8.28
CA GLU A 33 -14.95 -4.13 9.20
C GLU A 33 -13.95 -5.12 8.59
N LEU A 34 -13.04 -4.62 7.74
CA LEU A 34 -12.00 -5.38 7.04
C LEU A 34 -11.24 -6.19 8.07
N TRP A 35 -10.88 -5.56 9.18
CA TRP A 35 -10.26 -6.23 10.31
C TRP A 35 -11.09 -7.39 10.86
N LYS A 36 -12.40 -7.22 11.02
CA LYS A 36 -13.30 -8.26 11.52
C LYS A 36 -13.48 -9.40 10.51
N GLU A 37 -13.67 -9.06 9.24
CA GLU A 37 -13.85 -10.03 8.16
C GLU A 37 -12.56 -10.83 7.90
N LEU A 38 -11.39 -10.19 8.05
CA LEU A 38 -10.07 -10.78 7.84
C LEU A 38 -9.58 -11.61 9.04
N VAL A 39 -9.77 -11.09 10.27
CA VAL A 39 -9.26 -11.71 11.51
C VAL A 39 -10.29 -12.66 12.12
N GLU A 40 -11.55 -12.25 12.28
CA GLU A 40 -12.58 -13.08 12.94
C GLU A 40 -13.20 -14.08 11.97
N LYS A 41 -13.65 -13.64 10.80
CA LYS A 41 -14.31 -14.52 9.82
C LYS A 41 -13.35 -15.25 8.89
N ARG A 42 -12.07 -14.87 8.85
CA ARG A 42 -11.03 -15.39 7.95
C ARG A 42 -11.50 -15.46 6.49
N ASN A 43 -12.19 -14.44 6.03
CA ASN A 43 -12.73 -14.39 4.68
C ASN A 43 -11.59 -14.24 3.66
N THR A 44 -11.29 -15.32 2.96
CA THR A 44 -10.23 -15.38 1.94
C THR A 44 -10.50 -14.45 0.77
N ALA A 45 -11.77 -14.18 0.43
CA ALA A 45 -12.10 -13.25 -0.65
C ALA A 45 -11.64 -11.82 -0.33
N VAL A 46 -11.83 -11.38 0.92
CA VAL A 46 -11.38 -10.06 1.38
C VAL A 46 -9.86 -10.01 1.45
N ALA A 47 -9.19 -11.08 1.90
CA ALA A 47 -7.73 -11.15 1.92
C ALA A 47 -7.12 -11.05 0.51
N ILE A 48 -7.69 -11.76 -0.46
CA ILE A 48 -7.25 -11.72 -1.86
C ILE A 48 -7.49 -10.33 -2.46
N PHE A 49 -8.69 -9.76 -2.25
CA PHE A 49 -9.01 -8.41 -2.71
C PHE A 49 -8.04 -7.37 -2.16
N PHE A 50 -7.74 -7.45 -0.87
CA PHE A 50 -6.80 -6.55 -0.21
C PHE A 50 -5.36 -6.71 -0.72
N GLY A 51 -4.94 -7.95 -1.00
CA GLY A 51 -3.66 -8.24 -1.64
C GLY A 51 -3.54 -7.59 -3.02
N PHE A 52 -4.59 -7.69 -3.85
CA PHE A 52 -4.62 -7.03 -5.16
C PHE A 52 -4.65 -5.51 -5.06
N LEU A 53 -5.38 -4.95 -4.09
CA LEU A 53 -5.37 -3.51 -3.80
C LEU A 53 -3.97 -3.01 -3.45
N ALA A 54 -3.27 -3.72 -2.54
CA ALA A 54 -1.90 -3.41 -2.17
C ALA A 54 -0.94 -3.48 -3.37
N LEU A 55 -1.08 -4.50 -4.21
CA LEU A 55 -0.28 -4.64 -5.44
C LEU A 55 -0.54 -3.50 -6.43
N GLY A 56 -1.80 -3.17 -6.68
CA GLY A 56 -2.19 -2.08 -7.59
C GLY A 56 -1.63 -0.72 -7.14
N MET A 57 -1.76 -0.40 -5.85
CA MET A 57 -1.19 0.83 -5.29
C MET A 57 0.33 0.87 -5.42
N SER A 58 1.01 -0.24 -5.12
CA SER A 58 2.46 -0.35 -5.24
C SER A 58 2.93 -0.08 -6.67
N LEU A 59 2.21 -0.58 -7.67
CA LEU A 59 2.50 -0.34 -9.08
C LEU A 59 2.29 1.12 -9.50
N ILE A 60 1.20 1.75 -9.06
CA ILE A 60 0.94 3.18 -9.34
C ILE A 60 2.06 4.05 -8.74
N ILE A 61 2.43 3.79 -7.49
CA ILE A 61 3.52 4.51 -6.81
C ILE A 61 4.85 4.29 -7.53
N ALA A 62 5.15 3.05 -7.93
CA ALA A 62 6.35 2.73 -8.68
C ALA A 62 6.40 3.45 -10.03
N ALA A 63 5.27 3.55 -10.74
CA ALA A 63 5.16 4.29 -11.99
C ALA A 63 5.35 5.81 -11.79
N CYS A 64 4.83 6.38 -10.71
CA CYS A 64 5.04 7.79 -10.37
C CYS A 64 6.48 8.11 -9.97
N LEU A 65 7.19 7.15 -9.36
CA LEU A 65 8.59 7.31 -8.94
C LEU A 65 9.59 7.07 -10.09
N HIS A 66 9.21 6.32 -11.12
CA HIS A 66 10.03 6.05 -12.31
C HIS A 66 9.76 7.01 -13.49
N GLY A 67 9.14 8.17 -13.23
CA GLY A 67 8.94 9.24 -14.22
C GLY A 67 10.16 10.15 -14.41
#